data_AF-A0A380QA39-F1
#
_entry.id   AF-A0A380QA39-F1
#
_cell.length_a   1.000
_cell.length_b   1.000
_cell.length_c   1.000
_cell.angle_alpha   90.00
_cell.angle_beta   90.00
_cell.angle_gamma   90.00
#
_symmetry.space_group_name_H-M   'P 1'
#
loop_
_entity.id
_entity.type
_entity.pdbx_description
1 polymer ?
#
loop_
_entity_poly.entity_id
_entity_poly.type
_entity_poly.pdbx_seq_one_letter_code
_entity_poly.pdbx_strand_id
1 'polypeptide(L)'
;MIEAPVKGSITYKITRDFTVQGLPDWVWSKAVPFEPTIENMAKLRQAYTELAQLILNKDKVGIQRITQISFSEQEAAEGVKPGSWYDSLDFDKFLPQVFSVDPIKWESFDLVSVNDGRLVKLEHKGNPPTGFLDKEGKYVFSYAPYFSLINGKIVLTR
;
A
#
# COMPACT_ATOMS: atom_id res chain seq x y z
N MET A 1 -19.38 20.48 -5.19
CA MET A 1 -20.00 21.81 -5.07
C MET A 1 -18.98 22.74 -4.44
N ILE A 2 -18.61 23.82 -5.11
CA ILE A 2 -17.72 24.85 -4.55
C ILE A 2 -18.65 25.90 -3.94
N GLU A 3 -18.53 26.17 -2.65
CA GLU A 3 -19.35 27.17 -1.97
C GLU A 3 -19.17 28.54 -2.62
N ALA A 4 -20.28 29.27 -2.78
CA ALA A 4 -20.24 30.62 -3.33
C ALA A 4 -19.43 31.54 -2.41
N PRO A 5 -18.58 32.43 -2.96
CA PRO A 5 -17.75 33.31 -2.16
C PRO A 5 -18.60 34.23 -1.28
N VAL A 6 -18.16 34.45 -0.03
CA VAL A 6 -18.80 35.35 0.92
C VAL A 6 -18.80 36.78 0.35
N LYS A 7 -19.96 37.44 0.40
CA LYS A 7 -20.18 38.79 -0.12
C LYS A 7 -19.19 39.77 0.51
N GLY A 8 -18.35 40.42 -0.30
CA GLY A 8 -17.31 41.37 0.14
C GLY A 8 -15.89 40.81 0.25
N SER A 9 -15.68 39.53 -0.09
CA SER A 9 -14.34 38.94 -0.17
C SER A 9 -13.70 39.14 -1.55
N ILE A 10 -12.37 39.32 -1.58
CA ILE A 10 -11.57 39.31 -2.80
C ILE A 10 -10.81 37.98 -2.83
N THR A 11 -11.03 37.18 -3.87
CA THR A 11 -10.28 35.94 -4.08
C THR A 11 -9.09 36.20 -5.00
N TYR A 12 -7.88 35.90 -4.54
CA TYR A 12 -6.68 35.95 -5.36
C TYR A 12 -6.29 34.53 -5.78
N LYS A 13 -6.18 34.28 -7.09
CA LYS A 13 -5.61 33.03 -7.63
C LYS A 13 -4.19 33.32 -8.09
N ILE A 14 -3.21 32.74 -7.40
CA ILE A 14 -1.80 32.78 -7.81
C ILE A 14 -1.51 31.48 -8.54
N THR A 15 -0.95 31.58 -9.75
CA THR A 15 -0.49 30.42 -10.55
C THR A 15 0.97 30.67 -10.91
N ARG A 16 1.82 29.65 -10.81
CA ARG A 16 3.23 29.69 -11.21
C ARG A 16 3.63 28.35 -11.79
N ASP A 17 4.32 28.40 -12.92
CA ASP A 17 4.97 27.22 -13.48
C ASP A 17 6.32 26.99 -12.80
N PHE A 18 6.65 25.73 -12.52
CA PHE A 18 7.94 25.33 -11.99
C PHE A 18 8.40 24.04 -12.68
N THR A 19 9.70 23.83 -12.71
CA THR A 19 10.33 22.61 -13.21
C THR A 19 10.90 21.84 -12.03
N VAL A 20 10.54 20.57 -11.90
CA VAL A 20 11.15 19.64 -10.95
C VAL A 20 12.15 18.78 -11.71
N GLN A 21 13.35 18.63 -11.17
CA GLN A 21 14.41 17.79 -11.72
C GLN A 21 14.86 16.79 -10.65
N GLY A 22 15.40 15.64 -11.08
CA GLY A 22 15.93 14.63 -10.16
C GLY A 22 14.87 13.86 -9.38
N LEU A 23 13.63 13.76 -9.90
CA LEU A 23 12.64 12.86 -9.32
C LEU A 23 13.17 11.41 -9.40
N PRO A 24 13.01 10.61 -8.34
CA PRO A 24 13.45 9.22 -8.36
C PRO A 24 12.61 8.41 -9.35
N ASP A 25 13.26 7.41 -9.95
CA ASP A 25 12.64 6.49 -10.90
C ASP A 25 11.90 5.37 -10.12
N TRP A 26 10.66 5.64 -9.69
CA TRP A 26 9.84 4.64 -9.01
C TRP A 26 9.50 3.47 -9.93
N VAL A 27 9.61 2.24 -9.44
CA VAL A 27 9.38 1.01 -10.21
C VAL A 27 7.92 0.94 -10.69
N TRP A 28 6.94 1.37 -9.88
CA TRP A 28 5.54 1.38 -10.29
C TRP A 28 5.26 2.27 -11.51
N SER A 29 6.09 3.29 -11.79
CA SER A 29 5.89 4.16 -12.96
C SER A 29 6.00 3.41 -14.29
N LYS A 30 6.72 2.28 -14.28
CA LYS A 30 6.94 1.38 -15.43
C LYS A 30 6.01 0.18 -15.42
N ALA A 31 5.10 0.09 -14.44
CA ALA A 31 4.16 -1.02 -14.34
C ALA A 31 3.12 -1.00 -15.46
N VAL A 32 2.65 -2.19 -15.82
CA VAL A 32 1.51 -2.35 -16.72
C VAL A 32 0.24 -1.92 -15.97
N PRO A 33 -0.65 -1.10 -16.55
CA PRO A 33 -1.95 -0.81 -15.97
C PRO A 33 -2.69 -2.10 -15.60
N PHE A 34 -3.18 -2.16 -14.37
CA PHE A 34 -3.86 -3.33 -13.85
C PHE A 34 -5.29 -3.41 -14.40
N GLU A 35 -5.55 -4.43 -15.20
CA GLU A 35 -6.89 -4.80 -15.65
C GLU A 35 -7.49 -5.85 -14.70
N PRO A 36 -8.72 -5.68 -14.18
CA PRO A 36 -9.34 -6.58 -13.20
C PRO A 36 -9.90 -7.87 -13.84
N THR A 37 -9.06 -8.57 -14.62
CA THR A 37 -9.37 -9.91 -15.14
C THR A 37 -9.39 -10.93 -14.00
N ILE A 38 -10.07 -12.07 -14.21
CA ILE A 38 -10.10 -13.18 -13.22
C ILE A 38 -8.67 -13.58 -12.82
N GLU A 39 -7.75 -13.64 -13.80
CA GLU A 39 -6.36 -13.99 -13.57
C GLU A 39 -5.62 -12.95 -12.72
N ASN A 40 -5.74 -11.66 -13.07
CA ASN A 40 -5.05 -10.59 -12.35
C ASN A 40 -5.59 -10.41 -10.92
N MET A 41 -6.91 -10.53 -10.74
CA MET A 41 -7.51 -10.51 -9.41
C MET A 41 -7.07 -11.70 -8.57
N ALA A 42 -6.93 -12.90 -9.16
CA ALA A 42 -6.38 -14.06 -8.46
C ALA A 42 -4.93 -13.82 -8.01
N LYS A 43 -4.08 -13.26 -8.87
CA LYS A 43 -2.70 -12.89 -8.51
C LYS A 43 -2.64 -11.85 -7.39
N LEU A 44 -3.52 -10.84 -7.41
CA LEU A 44 -3.57 -9.82 -6.36
C LEU A 44 -3.98 -10.43 -5.01
N ARG A 45 -5.02 -11.28 -4.98
CA ARG A 45 -5.44 -12.00 -3.78
C ARG A 45 -4.35 -12.93 -3.24
N GLN A 46 -3.62 -13.58 -4.14
CA GLN A 46 -2.47 -14.40 -3.79
C GLN A 46 -1.37 -13.57 -3.13
N ALA A 47 -1.05 -12.38 -3.65
CA ALA A 47 -0.04 -11.49 -3.05
C ALA A 47 -0.42 -11.06 -1.62
N TYR A 48 -1.70 -10.74 -1.37
CA TYR A 48 -2.21 -10.48 -0.01
C TYR A 48 -2.08 -11.72 0.90
N THR A 49 -2.37 -12.91 0.36
CA THR A 49 -2.27 -14.17 1.11
C THR A 49 -0.82 -14.49 1.48
N GLU A 50 0.11 -14.31 0.55
CA GLU A 50 1.56 -14.48 0.78
C GLU A 50 2.07 -13.49 1.85
N LEU A 51 1.70 -12.22 1.74
CA LEU A 51 2.00 -11.21 2.76
C LEU A 51 1.44 -11.62 4.14
N ALA A 52 0.18 -12.07 4.19
CA ALA A 52 -0.44 -12.53 5.43
C ALA A 52 0.28 -13.73 6.04
N GLN A 53 0.69 -14.71 5.21
CA GLN A 53 1.43 -15.88 5.67
C GLN A 53 2.79 -15.50 6.26
N LEU A 54 3.53 -14.59 5.62
CA LEU A 54 4.82 -14.11 6.15
C LEU A 54 4.65 -13.46 7.53
N ILE A 55 3.60 -12.65 7.71
CA ILE A 55 3.28 -12.00 8.98
C ILE A 55 2.87 -13.03 10.05
N LEU A 56 2.00 -13.99 9.71
CA LEU A 56 1.57 -15.06 10.63
C LEU A 56 2.76 -15.90 11.10
N ASN A 57 3.67 -16.22 10.18
CA ASN A 57 4.89 -16.96 10.42
C ASN A 57 5.97 -16.14 11.14
N LYS A 58 5.74 -14.83 11.35
CA LYS A 58 6.68 -13.88 11.96
C LYS A 58 8.01 -13.85 11.17
N ASP A 59 7.94 -14.08 9.86
CA ASP A 59 9.08 -14.13 8.96
C ASP A 59 9.54 -12.72 8.59
N LYS A 60 10.32 -12.11 9.49
CA LYS A 60 10.87 -10.75 9.31
C LYS A 60 11.68 -10.63 8.02
N VAL A 61 12.48 -11.65 7.69
CA VAL A 61 13.34 -11.65 6.50
C VAL A 61 12.49 -11.69 5.23
N GLY A 62 11.44 -12.53 5.23
CA GLY A 62 10.48 -12.60 4.13
C GLY A 62 9.71 -11.30 3.95
N ILE A 63 9.22 -10.68 5.04
CA ILE A 63 8.55 -9.37 5.00
C ILE A 63 9.47 -8.32 4.39
N GLN A 64 10.69 -8.16 4.93
CA GLN A 64 11.68 -7.21 4.41
C GLN A 64 11.98 -7.41 2.93
N ARG A 65 12.07 -8.67 2.49
CA ARG A 65 12.33 -8.99 1.08
C ARG A 65 11.18 -8.54 0.18
N ILE A 66 9.93 -8.83 0.53
CA ILE A 66 8.79 -8.50 -0.33
C ILE A 66 8.46 -6.99 -0.30
N THR A 67 8.73 -6.30 0.81
CA THR A 67 8.48 -4.86 0.94
C THR A 67 9.65 -4.00 0.49
N GLN A 68 10.81 -4.58 0.17
CA GLN A 68 12.04 -3.84 -0.13
C GLN A 68 11.83 -2.72 -1.15
N ILE A 69 11.11 -2.99 -2.25
CA ILE A 69 10.85 -2.01 -3.30
C ILE A 69 9.98 -0.87 -2.76
N SER A 70 8.78 -1.18 -2.25
CA SER A 70 7.87 -0.19 -1.64
C SER A 70 8.58 0.66 -0.58
N PHE A 71 9.34 0.05 0.32
CA PHE A 71 9.99 0.78 1.42
C PHE A 71 11.12 1.67 0.90
N SER A 72 11.96 1.17 0.00
CA SER A 72 13.03 1.99 -0.60
C SER A 72 12.46 3.19 -1.37
N GLU A 73 11.33 2.99 -2.06
CA GLU A 73 10.64 4.04 -2.79
C GLU A 73 10.03 5.11 -1.89
N GLN A 74 9.42 4.69 -0.78
CA GLN A 74 8.89 5.58 0.24
C GLN A 74 10.02 6.34 0.95
N GLU A 75 11.11 5.66 1.30
CA GLU A 75 12.27 6.26 1.95
C GLU A 75 12.94 7.33 1.06
N ALA A 76 13.08 7.05 -0.24
CA ALA A 76 13.60 8.00 -1.21
C ALA A 76 12.67 9.21 -1.39
N ALA A 77 11.35 9.01 -1.39
CA ALA A 77 10.37 10.09 -1.49
C ALA A 77 10.36 11.00 -0.26
N GLU A 78 10.52 10.43 0.93
CA GLU A 78 10.54 11.17 2.21
C GLU A 78 11.93 11.70 2.58
N GLY A 79 12.98 11.33 1.84
CA GLY A 79 14.36 11.74 2.10
C GLY A 79 14.93 11.17 3.40
N VAL A 80 14.50 9.97 3.81
CA VAL A 80 14.95 9.31 5.04
C VAL A 80 15.99 8.22 4.75
N LYS A 81 16.75 7.81 5.77
CA LYS A 81 17.79 6.78 5.62
C LYS A 81 17.16 5.42 5.26
N PRO A 82 17.87 4.55 4.52
CA PRO A 82 17.41 3.19 4.24
C PRO A 82 17.07 2.40 5.53
N GLY A 83 15.97 1.65 5.49
CA GLY A 83 15.48 0.85 6.61
C GLY A 83 14.60 1.60 7.62
N SER A 84 14.57 2.95 7.56
CA SER A 84 13.74 3.76 8.47
C SER A 84 12.26 3.41 8.39
N TRP A 85 11.78 3.08 7.20
CA TRP A 85 10.37 2.79 7.01
C TRP A 85 10.01 1.45 7.63
N TYR A 86 10.84 0.42 7.46
CA TYR A 86 10.66 -0.86 8.15
C TYR A 86 10.65 -0.67 9.67
N ASP A 87 11.62 0.09 10.21
CA ASP A 87 11.72 0.38 11.64
C ASP A 87 10.46 1.11 12.15
N SER A 88 9.92 2.06 11.36
CA SER A 88 8.74 2.86 11.73
C SER A 88 7.44 2.05 11.88
N LEU A 89 7.36 0.89 11.22
CA LEU A 89 6.20 0.00 11.30
C LEU A 89 6.18 -0.84 12.58
N ASP A 90 7.26 -0.82 13.36
CA ASP A 90 7.37 -1.46 14.68
C ASP A 90 6.96 -2.95 14.65
N PHE A 91 7.35 -3.65 13.58
CA PHE A 91 7.08 -5.07 13.41
C PHE A 91 7.59 -5.90 14.61
N ASP A 92 8.68 -5.47 15.24
CA ASP A 92 9.25 -6.12 16.41
C ASP A 92 8.29 -6.12 17.62
N LYS A 93 7.48 -5.08 17.78
CA LYS A 93 6.44 -5.00 18.81
C LYS A 93 5.19 -5.81 18.46
N PHE A 94 4.73 -5.76 17.21
CA PHE A 94 3.42 -6.32 16.84
C PHE A 94 3.48 -7.78 16.40
N LEU A 95 4.53 -8.23 15.70
CA LEU A 95 4.63 -9.62 15.22
C LEU A 95 4.51 -10.67 16.35
N PRO A 96 5.10 -10.49 17.55
CA PRO A 96 4.92 -11.44 18.65
C PRO A 96 3.47 -11.58 19.13
N GLN A 97 2.63 -10.55 18.91
CA GLN A 97 1.23 -10.53 19.32
C GLN A 97 0.30 -11.18 18.28
N VAL A 98 0.74 -11.30 17.02
CA VAL A 98 -0.06 -11.90 15.96
C VAL A 98 -0.28 -13.39 16.18
N PHE A 99 -1.55 -13.77 16.20
CA PHE A 99 -2.01 -15.14 16.30
C PHE A 99 -2.75 -15.61 15.05
N SER A 100 -3.64 -14.77 14.50
CA SER A 100 -4.42 -15.09 13.30
C SER A 100 -4.63 -13.86 12.41
N VAL A 101 -5.15 -14.10 11.21
CA VAL A 101 -5.66 -13.06 10.31
C VAL A 101 -7.19 -13.10 10.35
N ASP A 102 -7.82 -11.95 10.36
CA ASP A 102 -9.28 -11.82 10.24
C ASP A 102 -9.73 -12.51 8.94
N PRO A 103 -10.76 -13.40 8.96
CA PRO A 103 -11.18 -14.13 7.78
C PRO A 103 -11.49 -13.22 6.59
N ILE A 104 -10.71 -13.39 5.52
CA ILE A 104 -10.80 -12.54 4.33
C ILE A 104 -12.03 -12.93 3.51
N LYS A 105 -13.01 -12.02 3.46
CA LYS A 105 -14.16 -12.10 2.56
C LYS A 105 -13.86 -11.32 1.28
N TRP A 106 -13.21 -11.97 0.31
CA TRP A 106 -12.69 -11.32 -0.90
C TRP A 106 -13.73 -10.50 -1.67
N GLU A 107 -14.98 -10.93 -1.62
CA GLU A 107 -16.12 -10.31 -2.29
C GLU A 107 -16.56 -9.00 -1.64
N SER A 108 -16.11 -8.72 -0.42
CA SER A 108 -16.41 -7.46 0.28
C SER A 108 -15.40 -6.36 0.00
N PHE A 109 -14.26 -6.66 -0.64
CA PHE A 109 -13.21 -5.69 -0.92
C PHE A 109 -13.37 -5.10 -2.31
N ASP A 110 -13.28 -3.78 -2.37
CA ASP A 110 -13.26 -3.03 -3.62
C ASP A 110 -11.82 -2.91 -4.13
N LEU A 111 -11.67 -2.96 -5.46
CA LEU A 111 -10.40 -2.62 -6.11
C LEU A 111 -10.25 -1.11 -6.16
N VAL A 112 -9.22 -0.59 -5.50
CA VAL A 112 -8.78 0.80 -5.62
C VAL A 112 -7.63 0.84 -6.63
N SER A 113 -7.74 1.73 -7.61
CA SER A 113 -6.80 1.87 -8.71
C SER A 113 -6.41 3.34 -8.88
N VAL A 114 -5.12 3.64 -8.84
CA VAL A 114 -4.57 5.01 -8.94
C VAL A 114 -3.39 5.05 -9.92
N ASN A 115 -2.96 6.26 -10.29
CA ASN A 115 -1.84 6.50 -11.21
C ASN A 115 -1.98 5.73 -12.53
N ASP A 116 -3.15 5.88 -13.18
CA ASP A 116 -3.56 5.19 -14.40
C ASP A 116 -3.53 3.66 -14.28
N GLY A 117 -3.90 3.14 -13.10
CA GLY A 117 -3.95 1.71 -12.82
C GLY A 117 -2.62 1.03 -12.58
N ARG A 118 -1.53 1.80 -12.44
CA ARG A 118 -0.21 1.25 -12.13
C ARG A 118 -0.03 0.90 -10.65
N LEU A 119 -0.85 1.48 -9.78
CA LEU A 119 -0.93 1.15 -8.36
C LEU A 119 -2.34 0.70 -8.02
N VAL A 120 -2.44 -0.49 -7.43
CA VAL A 120 -3.72 -1.06 -7.00
C VAL A 120 -3.65 -1.58 -5.57
N LYS A 121 -4.78 -1.55 -4.87
CA LYS A 121 -4.97 -2.20 -3.58
C LYS A 121 -6.41 -2.69 -3.44
N LEU A 122 -6.63 -3.61 -2.52
CA LEU A 122 -7.96 -4.00 -2.08
C LEU A 122 -8.29 -3.27 -0.78
N GLU A 123 -9.52 -2.76 -0.68
CA GLU A 123 -9.97 -2.02 0.50
C GLU A 123 -11.45 -2.29 0.80
N HIS A 124 -11.78 -2.41 2.08
CA HIS A 124 -13.15 -2.38 2.58
C HIS A 124 -13.26 -1.36 3.72
N LYS A 125 -13.97 -0.25 3.49
CA LYS A 125 -14.16 0.84 4.47
C LYS A 125 -12.83 1.35 5.06
N GLY A 126 -11.81 1.57 4.24
CA GLY A 126 -10.49 1.99 4.70
C GLY A 126 -9.54 0.87 5.15
N ASN A 127 -10.01 -0.39 5.24
CA ASN A 127 -9.21 -1.49 5.78
C ASN A 127 -8.71 -2.44 4.69
N PRO A 128 -7.47 -2.92 4.76
CA PRO A 128 -6.96 -3.92 3.82
C PRO A 128 -7.44 -5.34 4.19
N PRO A 129 -7.28 -6.32 3.30
CA PRO A 129 -7.51 -7.76 3.58
C PRO A 129 -6.60 -8.39 4.64
N THR A 130 -5.80 -7.60 5.36
CA THR A 130 -4.69 -8.04 6.22
C THR A 130 -4.84 -7.47 7.63
N GLY A 131 -6.00 -7.65 8.24
CA GLY A 131 -6.22 -7.36 9.66
C GLY A 131 -5.74 -8.52 10.53
N PHE A 132 -4.74 -8.30 11.39
CA PHE A 132 -4.20 -9.34 12.26
C PHE A 132 -4.75 -9.25 13.67
N LEU A 133 -5.01 -10.42 14.26
CA LEU A 133 -5.63 -10.57 15.57
C LEU A 133 -4.68 -11.28 16.53
N ASP A 134 -4.83 -10.97 17.83
CA ASP A 134 -4.18 -11.70 18.90
C ASP A 134 -4.94 -12.99 19.25
N LYS A 135 -4.43 -13.72 20.25
CA LYS A 135 -5.04 -14.97 20.73
C LYS A 135 -6.45 -14.81 21.31
N GLU A 136 -6.83 -13.59 21.70
CA GLU A 136 -8.16 -13.26 22.24
C GLU A 136 -9.10 -12.74 21.13
N GLY A 137 -8.64 -12.70 19.87
CA GLY A 137 -9.38 -12.17 18.74
C GLY A 137 -9.40 -10.65 18.68
N LYS A 138 -8.54 -9.95 19.44
CA LYS A 138 -8.43 -8.49 19.40
C LYS A 138 -7.49 -8.05 18.28
N TYR A 139 -7.82 -6.93 17.63
CA TYR A 139 -6.99 -6.35 16.58
C TYR A 139 -5.60 -5.94 17.11
N VAL A 140 -4.56 -6.34 16.37
CA VAL A 140 -3.16 -6.00 16.66
C VAL A 140 -2.68 -4.93 15.70
N PHE A 141 -2.70 -5.23 14.40
CA PHE A 141 -2.26 -4.32 13.35
C PHE A 141 -2.81 -4.73 11.98
N SER A 142 -2.68 -3.84 11.00
CA SER A 142 -2.86 -4.15 9.58
C SER A 142 -1.81 -3.41 8.77
N TYR A 143 -1.45 -3.99 7.63
CA TYR A 143 -0.54 -3.37 6.66
C TYR A 143 -1.28 -3.25 5.33
N ALA A 144 -1.43 -2.01 4.85
CA ALA A 144 -2.27 -1.65 3.70
C ALA A 144 -1.45 -1.13 2.52
N PRO A 145 -0.67 -1.99 1.84
CA PRO A 145 0.18 -1.54 0.75
C PRO A 145 -0.57 -1.41 -0.58
N TYR A 146 0.07 -0.71 -1.52
CA TYR A 146 -0.20 -0.78 -2.95
C TYR A 146 0.70 -1.79 -3.64
N PHE A 147 0.15 -2.35 -4.70
CA PHE A 147 0.81 -3.28 -5.59
C PHE A 147 0.84 -2.76 -7.03
N SER A 148 1.79 -3.26 -7.80
CA SER A 148 1.91 -3.04 -9.24
C SER A 148 2.04 -4.36 -9.99
N LEU A 149 1.51 -4.40 -11.22
CA LEU A 149 1.73 -5.50 -12.15
C LEU A 149 3.00 -5.23 -12.97
N ILE A 150 4.09 -5.91 -12.62
CA ILE A 150 5.40 -5.75 -13.25
C ILE A 150 5.83 -7.11 -13.81
N ASN A 151 6.11 -7.16 -15.11
CA ASN A 151 6.52 -8.39 -15.80
C ASN A 151 5.58 -9.58 -15.52
N GLY A 152 4.27 -9.33 -15.48
CA GLY A 152 3.24 -10.34 -15.22
C GLY A 152 3.10 -10.78 -13.76
N LYS A 153 3.85 -10.17 -12.82
CA LYS A 153 3.83 -10.46 -11.39
C LYS A 153 3.30 -9.29 -10.59
N ILE A 154 2.61 -9.58 -9.49
CA ILE A 154 2.16 -8.58 -8.52
C ILE A 154 3.32 -8.31 -7.55
N VAL A 155 3.71 -7.05 -7.43
CA VAL A 155 4.87 -6.60 -6.63
C VAL A 155 4.43 -5.46 -5.73
N LEU A 156 4.91 -5.44 -4.48
CA LEU A 156 4.71 -4.33 -3.54
C LEU A 156 5.57 -3.14 -3.94
N THR A 157 4.93 -2.01 -4.25
CA THR A 157 5.61 -0.86 -4.85
C THR A 157 5.24 0.48 -4.21
N ARG A 158 4.29 0.53 -3.27
CA ARG A 158 4.10 1.71 -2.43
C ARG A 158 3.42 1.36 -1.11
#